data_AF-A0A1Q6K5M3-F1
#
_entry.id   AF-A0A1Q6K5M3-F1
#
_cell.length_a   1.000
_cell.length_b   1.000
_cell.length_c   1.000
_cell.angle_alpha   90.00
_cell.angle_beta   90.00
_cell.angle_gamma   90.00
#
_symmetry.space_group_name_H-M   'P 1'
#
loop_
_entity.id
_entity.type
_entity.pdbx_description
1 polymer ?
#
loop_
_entity_poly.entity_id
_entity_poly.type
_entity_poly.pdbx_seq_one_letter_code
_entity_poly.pdbx_strand_id
1 'polypeptide(L)' 'MSDMSKNTNLEIAVEIMAAKIAKMSREGYTAEDDKMKKLIDERNKMYIGEEDVIEKIITEYGPEIKKDYINIEGE' A
#
# COMPACT_ATOMS: atom_id res chain seq x y z
N MET A 1 -3.82 -15.96 -4.83
CA MET A 1 -2.39 -15.79 -4.48
C MET A 1 -1.84 -17.12 -3.99
N SER A 2 -0.58 -17.43 -4.31
CA SER A 2 0.16 -18.59 -3.77
C SER A 2 0.11 -18.61 -2.24
N ASP A 3 0.16 -19.81 -1.63
CA ASP A 3 0.17 -20.13 -0.19
C ASP A 3 1.25 -19.38 0.62
N MET A 4 1.12 -18.06 0.74
CA MET A 4 1.91 -17.25 1.66
C MET A 4 1.19 -17.20 3.00
N SER A 5 1.98 -17.26 4.08
CA SER A 5 1.43 -17.15 5.42
C SER A 5 0.74 -15.79 5.60
N LYS A 6 -0.30 -15.73 6.45
CA LYS A 6 -1.00 -14.47 6.77
C LYS A 6 -0.02 -13.38 7.25
N ASN A 7 1.00 -13.79 8.01
CA ASN A 7 2.05 -12.88 8.50
C ASN A 7 2.88 -12.31 7.35
N THR A 8 3.27 -13.15 6.37
CA THR A 8 3.99 -12.70 5.18
C THR A 8 3.16 -11.72 4.35
N ASN A 9 1.85 -11.98 4.18
CA ASN A 9 0.96 -11.06 3.47
C ASN A 9 0.86 -9.72 4.21
N LEU A 10 0.77 -9.73 5.53
CA LEU A 10 0.74 -8.51 6.34
C LEU A 10 2.04 -7.71 6.20
N GLU A 11 3.20 -8.35 6.29
CA GLU A 11 4.51 -7.70 6.11
C GLU A 11 4.62 -7.03 4.73
N ILE A 12 4.23 -7.73 3.67
CA ILE A 12 4.23 -7.17 2.31
C ILE A 12 3.26 -5.99 2.20
N ALA A 13 2.05 -6.11 2.75
CA ALA A 13 1.05 -5.06 2.71
C ALA A 13 1.51 -3.79 3.48
N VAL A 14 2.21 -3.95 4.61
CA VAL A 14 2.78 -2.83 5.37
C VAL A 14 3.75 -2.02 4.52
N GLU A 15 4.67 -2.69 3.82
CA GLU A 15 5.65 -2.03 2.95
C GLU A 15 4.98 -1.29 1.77
N ILE A 16 4.02 -1.94 1.12
CA ILE A 16 3.27 -1.35 0.00
C ILE A 16 2.48 -0.11 0.48
N MET A 17 1.79 -0.22 1.61
CA MET A 17 0.98 0.87 2.16
C MET A 17 1.87 2.07 2.55
N ALA A 18 3.01 1.81 3.19
CA ALA A 18 3.97 2.85 3.53
C ALA A 18 4.48 3.58 2.26
N ALA A 19 4.86 2.83 1.23
CA ALA A 19 5.32 3.39 -0.04
C ALA A 19 4.22 4.23 -0.73
N LYS A 20 2.97 3.76 -0.70
CA LYS A 20 1.81 4.44 -1.29
C LYS A 20 1.50 5.77 -0.59
N ILE A 21 1.49 5.78 0.75
CA ILE A 21 1.30 7.00 1.54
C ILE A 21 2.45 7.99 1.27
N ALA A 22 3.69 7.50 1.26
CA ALA A 22 4.86 8.34 0.98
C ALA A 22 4.79 8.96 -0.42
N LYS A 23 4.36 8.20 -1.43
CA LYS A 23 4.13 8.71 -2.78
C LYS A 23 3.09 9.83 -2.79
N MET A 24 1.92 9.59 -2.20
CA MET A 24 0.85 10.60 -2.16
C MET A 24 1.28 11.87 -1.43
N SER A 25 2.04 11.73 -0.34
CA SER A 25 2.63 12.87 0.36
C SER A 25 3.58 13.68 -0.54
N ARG A 26 4.44 13.02 -1.33
CA ARG A 26 5.30 13.69 -2.33
C ARG A 26 4.51 14.39 -3.44
N GLU A 27 3.35 13.86 -3.80
CA GLU A 27 2.43 14.46 -4.78
C GLU A 27 1.62 15.64 -4.21
N GLY A 28 1.81 15.99 -2.93
CA GLY A 28 1.18 17.14 -2.28
C GLY A 28 -0.15 16.83 -1.59
N TYR A 29 -0.57 15.56 -1.52
CA TYR A 29 -1.76 15.17 -0.76
C TYR A 29 -1.45 15.15 0.75
N THR A 30 -2.37 15.70 1.52
CA THR A 30 -2.29 15.86 2.98
C THR A 30 -3.28 14.94 3.68
N ALA A 31 -3.21 14.85 5.01
CA ALA A 31 -4.16 14.07 5.81
C ALA A 31 -5.61 14.59 5.72
N GLU A 32 -5.84 15.78 5.16
CA GLU A 32 -7.18 16.32 4.96
C GLU A 32 -7.81 15.86 3.63
N ASP A 33 -7.00 15.41 2.68
CA ASP A 33 -7.46 14.92 1.39
C ASP A 33 -8.16 13.57 1.52
N ASP A 34 -9.31 13.41 0.85
CA ASP A 34 -10.12 12.19 0.92
C ASP A 34 -9.35 10.95 0.49
N LYS A 35 -8.44 11.09 -0.49
CA LYS A 35 -7.59 9.98 -0.93
C LYS A 35 -6.60 9.54 0.15
N MET A 36 -6.00 10.49 0.88
CA MET A 36 -5.07 10.17 1.98
C MET A 36 -5.82 9.61 3.18
N LYS A 37 -6.98 10.17 3.52
CA LYS A 37 -7.87 9.64 4.57
C LYS A 37 -8.25 8.19 4.31
N LYS A 38 -8.58 7.85 3.05
CA LYS A 38 -8.88 6.48 2.65
C LYS A 38 -7.68 5.55 2.86
N LEU A 39 -6.47 5.95 2.49
CA LEU A 39 -5.27 5.15 2.73
C LEU A 39 -4.99 4.96 4.22
N ILE A 40 -5.21 5.99 5.04
CA ILE A 40 -5.05 5.91 6.49
C ILE A 40 -6.07 4.94 7.11
N ASP A 41 -7.32 4.95 6.63
CA ASP A 41 -8.36 4.00 7.04
C ASP A 41 -8.00 2.56 6.66
N GLU A 42 -7.61 2.33 5.41
CA GLU A 42 -7.18 1.01 4.91
C GLU A 42 -5.94 0.49 5.67
N ARG A 43 -4.98 1.38 5.99
CA ARG A 43 -3.84 1.03 6.85
C ARG A 43 -4.29 0.55 8.24
N ASN A 44 -5.27 1.21 8.85
CA ASN A 44 -5.76 0.79 10.17
C ASN A 44 -6.47 -0.56 10.11
N LYS A 45 -7.30 -0.78 9.08
CA LYS A 45 -7.97 -2.06 8.80
C LYS A 45 -6.99 -3.21 8.55
N MET A 46 -5.93 -2.94 7.79
CA MET A 46 -4.82 -3.86 7.60
C MET A 46 -4.17 -4.26 8.93
N TYR A 47 -3.90 -3.31 9.84
CA TYR A 47 -3.28 -3.61 11.14
C TYR A 47 -4.16 -4.44 12.09
N ILE A 48 -5.48 -4.39 11.94
CA ILE A 48 -6.40 -5.25 12.70
C ILE A 48 -6.67 -6.60 12.02
N GLY A 49 -6.04 -6.87 10.87
CA GLY A 49 -6.10 -8.15 10.19
C GLY A 49 -7.28 -8.33 9.24
N GLU A 50 -7.88 -7.26 8.71
CA GLU A 50 -8.89 -7.36 7.65
C GLU A 50 -8.26 -7.90 6.36
N GLU A 51 -8.49 -9.19 6.09
CA GLU A 51 -7.83 -9.94 5.01
C GLU A 51 -8.15 -9.42 3.61
N ASP A 52 -9.37 -8.94 3.39
CA ASP A 52 -9.80 -8.33 2.12
C ASP A 52 -9.04 -7.02 1.84
N VAL A 53 -8.80 -6.22 2.88
CA VAL A 53 -8.00 -4.99 2.78
C VAL A 53 -6.53 -5.33 2.52
N ILE A 54 -5.99 -6.34 3.21
CA ILE A 54 -4.60 -6.82 2.97
C ILE A 54 -4.45 -7.30 1.51
N GLU A 55 -5.37 -8.12 1.02
CA GLU A 55 -5.35 -8.62 -0.36
C GLU A 55 -5.45 -7.48 -1.36
N LYS A 56 -6.33 -6.51 -1.12
CA LYS A 56 -6.47 -5.31 -1.94
C LYS A 56 -5.15 -4.53 -2.03
N ILE A 57 -4.48 -4.29 -0.90
CA ILE A 57 -3.22 -3.54 -0.88
C ILE A 57 -2.17 -4.24 -1.74
N ILE A 58 -2.05 -5.56 -1.63
CA ILE A 58 -1.05 -6.32 -2.40
C ILE A 58 -1.41 -6.36 -3.89
N THR A 59 -2.69 -6.56 -4.24
CA THR A 59 -3.15 -6.74 -5.63
C THR A 59 -3.30 -5.44 -6.41
N GLU A 60 -3.78 -4.37 -5.77
CA GLU A 60 -4.05 -3.09 -6.43
C GLU A 60 -2.87 -2.13 -6.28
N TYR A 61 -2.38 -1.91 -5.06
CA TYR A 61 -1.33 -0.91 -4.81
C TYR A 61 0.07 -1.46 -5.08
N GLY A 62 0.31 -2.76 -4.88
CA GLY A 62 1.59 -3.41 -5.17
C GLY A 62 2.09 -3.17 -6.61
N PRO A 63 1.28 -3.41 -7.66
CA PRO A 63 1.66 -3.15 -9.04
C PRO A 63 1.94 -1.67 -9.34
N GLU A 64 1.21 -0.74 -8.70
CA GLU A 64 1.44 0.70 -8.89
C GLU A 64 2.81 1.10 -8.36
N ILE A 65 3.15 0.67 -7.14
CA ILE A 65 4.45 0.96 -6.53
C ILE A 65 5.58 0.31 -7.33
N LYS A 66 5.41 -0.95 -7.78
CA LYS A 66 6.43 -1.63 -8.58
C LYS A 66 6.76 -0.89 -9.88
N LYS A 67 5.76 -0.31 -10.56
CA LYS A 67 5.98 0.48 -11.77
C LYS A 67 6.81 1.73 -11.49
N ASP A 68 6.57 2.40 -10.35
CA ASP A 68 7.34 3.58 -9.98
C ASP A 68 8.81 3.24 -9.75
N TYR A 69 9.12 2.13 -9.08
CA TYR A 69 10.52 1.70 -8.84
C TYR A 69 11.28 1.38 -10.14
N ILE A 70 10.63 0.72 -11.10
CA ILE A 70 11.26 0.37 -12.39
C ILE A 70 11.63 1.64 -13.19
N ASN A 71 10.88 2.73 -13.03
CA ASN A 71 11.15 3.99 -13.74
C ASN A 71 12.31 4.80 -13.13
N ILE A 72 12.84 4.43 -11.95
CA ILE A 72 13.98 5.13 -11.31
C ILE A 72 15.32 4.54 -11.78
N GLU A 73 15.35 3.26 -12.19
CA GLU A 73 16.57 2.58 -12.68
C GLU A 73 16.83 2.79 -14.19
N GLY A 74 15.99 3.59 -14.86
CA GLY A 74 16.00 3.78 -16.32
C GLY A 74 16.40 5.17 -16.81
N GLU A 75 16.93 6.05 -15.95
CA GLU A 75 17.48 7.38 -16.34
C GLU A 75 19.00 7.47 -16.08
#